data_AF-A0A943H291-F1
#
_entry.id   AF-A0A943H291-F1
#
_cell.length_a   1.000
_cell.length_b   1.000
_cell.length_c   1.000
_cell.angle_alpha   90.00
_cell.angle_beta   90.00
_cell.angle_gamma   90.00
#
_symmetry.space_group_name_H-M   'P 1'
#
loop_
_entity.id
_entity.type
_entity.pdbx_description
1 polymer ?
#
loop_
_entity_poly.entity_id
_entity_poly.type
_entity_poly.pdbx_seq_one_letter_code
_entity_poly.pdbx_strand_id
1 'polypeptide(L)'
;MEGNNLSTVNGNVDNNEKFVLLELGVGEDGYEFASDIKTALSNAEEELTDITFKLEESMESLKMLTTDCDKSDYILAACSGAICGILDIFLVGKPGESPIGDVTDKWFENRTMDFAKMCGWNDKENNTLSSAIEHLEKKFKIPYDQRGAGDAASWIFDLNPKNHHFKSLGHNPTLLGLFFSILDQFCNTSHFVSNGELISLQEADGKFELKGNDVPSKLFCGFANWFGHIISDISGSSGTKGRGMGIPSPIWSWTNDIIAIKRKQNIPVGEFDKSINELALEIYKQGYDARFQVAQAIPVFINELLVRVIYSVRRLVKYFTSTKSEDRSFSSLWKSCEPFSNATVKRMLTVAHGTFCLIDTGDAVARGFVSGGGSFNVAEFAMRLNIVGIGRFTISLYGEAHTGLKRHALKEDIVVIHRQKIILEDYIEGLNYLAEIYDDKELLLFTQEFRESDMYIQAFKKSILLAQKRQVPDNVLLKDKSDIDSYFMGGSK
;
A
#
# COMPACT_ATOMS: atom_id res chain seq x y z
N MET A 1 -37.20 -35.15 -15.97
CA MET A 1 -37.50 -34.96 -14.54
C MET A 1 -36.17 -35.06 -13.83
N GLU A 2 -35.40 -33.97 -13.83
CA GLU A 2 -35.36 -32.96 -12.75
C GLU A 2 -34.70 -33.54 -11.49
N GLY A 3 -33.68 -32.94 -10.87
CA GLY A 3 -33.13 -31.60 -11.06
C GLY A 3 -31.72 -31.49 -10.49
N ASN A 4 -30.98 -30.52 -11.02
CA ASN A 4 -29.69 -30.06 -10.53
C ASN A 4 -29.90 -29.11 -9.34
N ASN A 5 -29.27 -29.41 -8.21
CA ASN A 5 -29.02 -28.45 -7.14
C ASN A 5 -27.67 -27.78 -7.43
N LEU A 6 -27.69 -26.49 -7.77
CA LEU A 6 -26.53 -25.63 -7.58
C LEU A 6 -26.97 -24.37 -6.83
N SER A 7 -26.31 -24.18 -5.69
CA SER A 7 -26.45 -23.11 -4.71
C SER A 7 -26.28 -21.72 -5.33
N THR A 8 -27.28 -20.87 -5.12
CA THR A 8 -27.26 -19.43 -5.34
C THR A 8 -26.33 -18.74 -4.34
N VAL A 9 -25.24 -18.16 -4.82
CA VAL A 9 -24.45 -17.15 -4.10
C VAL A 9 -25.14 -15.81 -4.31
N ASN A 10 -25.64 -15.22 -3.22
CA ASN A 10 -26.18 -13.88 -3.19
C ASN A 10 -25.08 -12.85 -3.51
N GLY A 11 -25.08 -12.35 -4.74
CA GLY A 11 -24.43 -11.09 -5.10
C GLY A 11 -25.43 -9.97 -4.90
N ASN A 12 -25.13 -9.07 -3.97
CA ASN A 12 -25.82 -7.79 -3.80
C ASN A 12 -25.51 -6.96 -5.06
N VAL A 13 -26.43 -6.97 -6.03
CA VAL A 13 -26.41 -6.03 -7.15
C VAL A 13 -27.20 -4.81 -6.70
N ASP A 14 -26.52 -3.68 -6.53
CA ASP A 14 -27.16 -2.38 -6.42
C ASP A 14 -27.94 -2.13 -7.72
N ASN A 15 -29.23 -2.50 -7.74
CA ASN A 15 -30.17 -2.22 -8.82
C ASN A 15 -30.57 -0.74 -8.81
N ASN A 16 -29.61 0.14 -9.07
CA ASN A 16 -29.86 1.58 -9.27
C ASN A 16 -29.38 2.08 -10.64
N GLU A 17 -29.10 1.18 -11.59
CA GLU A 17 -28.98 1.56 -13.00
C GLU A 17 -30.38 1.73 -13.60
N LYS A 18 -30.81 2.98 -13.77
CA LYS A 18 -32.02 3.34 -14.49
C LYS A 18 -31.78 3.20 -16.00
N PHE A 19 -31.82 1.97 -16.52
CA PHE A 19 -32.04 1.79 -17.96
C PHE A 19 -33.49 2.16 -18.28
N VAL A 20 -33.74 3.39 -18.72
CA VAL A 20 -35.06 3.80 -19.24
C VAL A 20 -35.10 3.42 -20.72
N LEU A 21 -35.45 2.16 -20.99
CA LEU A 21 -35.81 1.73 -22.33
C LEU A 21 -37.14 2.39 -22.72
N LEU A 22 -37.29 2.75 -23.99
CA LEU A 22 -38.59 3.07 -24.56
C LEU A 22 -39.44 1.78 -24.58
N GLU A 23 -40.11 1.48 -23.47
CA GLU A 23 -40.98 0.31 -23.35
C GLU A 23 -42.33 0.59 -24.01
N LEU A 24 -42.64 -0.21 -25.03
CA LEU A 24 -43.95 -0.23 -25.69
C LEU A 24 -44.79 -1.37 -25.07
N GLY A 25 -45.77 -1.01 -24.26
CA GLY A 25 -46.81 -1.91 -23.77
C GLY A 25 -47.94 -2.02 -24.80
N VAL A 26 -48.37 -3.24 -25.09
CA VAL A 26 -49.56 -3.50 -25.91
C VAL A 26 -50.63 -4.14 -25.03
N GLY A 27 -51.72 -3.40 -24.78
CA GLY A 27 -52.87 -3.84 -23.99
C GLY A 27 -54.14 -3.92 -24.83
N GLU A 28 -55.23 -4.44 -24.25
CA GLU A 28 -56.55 -4.52 -24.93
C GLU A 28 -57.10 -3.14 -25.34
N ASP A 29 -56.62 -2.06 -24.72
CA ASP A 29 -57.05 -0.67 -24.94
C ASP A 29 -56.09 0.16 -25.83
N GLY A 30 -55.01 -0.42 -26.36
CA GLY A 30 -54.08 0.25 -27.28
C GLY A 30 -52.59 0.14 -26.92
N TYR A 31 -51.81 1.10 -27.40
CA TYR A 31 -50.35 1.21 -27.18
C TYR A 31 -50.07 2.20 -26.04
N GLU A 32 -49.20 1.82 -25.10
CA GLU A 32 -48.73 2.69 -24.01
C GLU A 32 -47.20 2.75 -24.00
N PHE A 33 -46.63 3.96 -23.99
CA PHE A 33 -45.19 4.19 -23.92
C PHE A 33 -44.78 4.52 -22.49
N ALA A 34 -43.74 3.90 -21.95
CA ALA A 34 -43.24 4.19 -20.61
C ALA A 34 -42.63 5.60 -20.45
N SER A 35 -42.19 6.22 -21.54
CA SER A 35 -41.74 7.61 -21.62
C SER A 35 -41.84 8.13 -23.05
N ASP A 36 -42.10 9.43 -23.24
CA ASP A 36 -42.02 10.05 -24.57
C ASP A 36 -40.58 10.03 -25.13
N ILE A 37 -40.44 10.11 -26.46
CA ILE A 37 -39.14 10.01 -27.14
C ILE A 37 -38.20 11.11 -26.65
N LYS A 38 -38.72 12.31 -26.38
CA LYS A 38 -37.93 13.45 -25.88
C LYS A 38 -37.32 13.17 -24.50
N THR A 39 -38.08 12.55 -23.60
CA THR A 39 -37.63 12.19 -22.26
C THR A 39 -36.61 11.05 -22.33
N ALA A 40 -36.85 10.04 -23.17
CA ALA A 40 -35.89 8.96 -23.40
C ALA A 40 -34.57 9.49 -24.00
N LEU A 41 -34.65 10.43 -24.94
CA LEU A 41 -33.49 11.08 -25.55
C LEU A 41 -32.69 11.88 -24.51
N SER A 42 -33.36 12.72 -23.71
CA SER A 42 -32.71 13.50 -22.65
C SER A 42 -31.99 12.62 -21.62
N ASN A 43 -32.59 11.49 -21.23
CA ASN A 43 -31.97 10.56 -20.28
C ASN A 43 -30.77 9.85 -20.90
N ALA A 44 -30.88 9.40 -22.16
CA ALA A 44 -29.79 8.74 -22.86
C ALA A 44 -28.61 9.69 -23.09
N GLU A 45 -28.86 10.96 -23.40
CA GLU A 45 -27.81 11.99 -23.52
C GLU A 45 -27.08 12.26 -22.20
N GLU A 46 -27.81 12.27 -21.07
CA GLU A 46 -27.22 12.39 -19.73
C GLU A 46 -26.34 11.17 -19.40
N GLU A 47 -26.83 9.95 -19.65
CA GLU A 47 -26.08 8.72 -19.44
C GLU A 47 -24.84 8.63 -20.35
N LEU A 48 -24.93 9.11 -21.60
CA LEU A 48 -23.79 9.18 -22.51
C LEU A 48 -22.70 10.11 -21.99
N THR A 49 -23.11 11.21 -21.37
CA THR A 49 -22.20 12.16 -20.73
C THR A 49 -21.47 11.52 -19.55
N ASP A 50 -22.18 10.81 -18.68
CA ASP A 50 -21.59 10.08 -17.52
C ASP A 50 -20.63 8.97 -17.97
N ILE A 51 -21.04 8.14 -18.94
CA ILE A 51 -20.20 7.07 -19.51
C ILE A 51 -18.93 7.65 -20.16
N THR A 52 -19.06 8.77 -20.87
CA THR A 52 -17.91 9.44 -21.50
C THR A 52 -16.93 9.95 -20.44
N PHE A 53 -17.43 10.56 -19.36
CA PHE A 53 -16.59 10.99 -18.24
C PHE A 53 -15.87 9.81 -17.56
N LYS A 54 -16.60 8.72 -17.27
CA LYS A 54 -16.03 7.49 -16.70
C LYS A 54 -14.96 6.87 -17.60
N LEU A 55 -15.16 6.90 -18.93
CA LEU A 55 -14.19 6.42 -19.91
C LEU A 55 -12.90 7.24 -19.85
N GLU A 56 -13.00 8.58 -19.84
CA GLU A 56 -11.86 9.48 -19.75
C GLU A 56 -11.07 9.29 -18.45
N GLU A 57 -11.75 9.22 -17.30
CA GLU A 57 -11.14 8.96 -16.00
C GLU A 57 -10.41 7.61 -15.98
N SER A 58 -11.04 6.57 -16.52
CA SER A 58 -10.46 5.24 -16.61
C SER A 58 -9.22 5.22 -17.52
N MET A 59 -9.25 5.93 -18.65
CA MET A 59 -8.12 6.05 -19.56
C MET A 59 -6.95 6.83 -18.92
N GLU A 60 -7.22 7.91 -18.18
CA GLU A 60 -6.19 8.64 -17.45
C GLU A 60 -5.55 7.77 -16.34
N SER A 61 -6.37 7.05 -15.59
CA SER A 61 -5.92 6.08 -14.58
C SER A 61 -5.06 4.98 -15.21
N LEU A 62 -5.45 4.46 -16.38
CA LEU A 62 -4.68 3.47 -17.10
C LEU A 62 -3.31 4.01 -17.54
N LYS A 63 -3.28 5.26 -18.01
CA LYS A 63 -2.04 5.94 -18.41
C LYS A 63 -1.11 6.12 -17.20
N MET A 64 -1.63 6.50 -16.04
CA MET A 64 -0.85 6.64 -14.80
C MET A 64 -0.29 5.31 -14.29
N LEU A 65 -1.01 4.20 -14.50
CA LEU A 65 -0.55 2.86 -14.13
C LEU A 65 0.40 2.26 -15.17
N THR A 66 0.45 2.78 -16.40
CA THR A 66 1.25 2.22 -17.49
C THR A 66 2.65 2.80 -17.49
N THR A 67 3.65 1.92 -17.62
CA THR A 67 5.06 2.30 -17.65
C THR A 67 5.45 2.85 -19.02
N ASP A 68 6.22 3.95 -19.07
CA ASP A 68 6.86 4.48 -20.29
C ASP A 68 8.37 4.15 -20.28
N CYS A 69 8.73 2.91 -19.89
CA CYS A 69 10.13 2.47 -19.86
C CYS A 69 10.60 2.10 -21.27
N ASP A 70 11.69 2.72 -21.72
CA ASP A 70 12.41 2.29 -22.92
C ASP A 70 13.55 1.30 -22.60
N LYS A 71 14.21 0.77 -23.64
CA LYS A 71 15.32 -0.18 -23.48
C LYS A 71 16.47 0.40 -22.63
N SER A 72 16.75 1.68 -22.78
CA SER A 72 17.84 2.34 -22.05
C SER A 72 17.49 2.51 -20.58
N ASP A 73 16.22 2.75 -20.24
CA ASP A 73 15.75 2.78 -18.85
C ASP A 73 15.99 1.42 -18.16
N TYR A 74 15.68 0.31 -18.84
CA TYR A 74 15.96 -1.04 -18.33
C TYR A 74 17.46 -1.31 -18.16
N ILE A 75 18.28 -0.96 -19.16
CA ILE A 75 19.74 -1.16 -19.12
C ILE A 75 20.34 -0.36 -17.97
N LEU A 76 20.00 0.92 -17.84
CA LEU A 76 20.55 1.80 -16.80
C LEU A 76 20.10 1.38 -15.40
N ALA A 77 18.85 0.93 -15.25
CA ALA A 77 18.36 0.38 -13.99
C ALA A 77 19.12 -0.90 -13.60
N ALA A 78 19.32 -1.84 -14.55
CA ALA A 78 20.11 -3.04 -14.30
C ALA A 78 21.57 -2.70 -13.97
N CYS A 79 22.19 -1.75 -14.67
CA CYS A 79 23.54 -1.26 -14.35
C CYS A 79 23.63 -0.67 -12.94
N SER A 80 22.64 0.12 -12.52
CA SER A 80 22.56 0.65 -11.14
C SER A 80 22.54 -0.49 -10.12
N GLY A 81 21.66 -1.48 -10.33
CA GLY A 81 21.60 -2.67 -9.48
C GLY A 81 22.91 -3.45 -9.43
N ALA A 82 23.57 -3.62 -10.58
CA ALA A 82 24.85 -4.31 -10.67
C ALA A 82 25.99 -3.57 -9.94
N ILE A 83 26.07 -2.25 -10.09
CA ILE A 83 27.03 -1.42 -9.35
C ILE A 83 26.79 -1.56 -7.85
N CYS A 84 25.53 -1.48 -7.39
CA CYS A 84 25.21 -1.64 -5.98
C CYS A 84 25.52 -3.06 -5.47
N GLY A 85 25.32 -4.10 -6.29
CA GLY A 85 25.71 -5.47 -5.92
C GLY A 85 27.22 -5.61 -5.75
N ILE A 86 28.01 -4.97 -6.61
CA ILE A 86 29.47 -4.89 -6.47
C ILE A 86 29.86 -4.11 -5.20
N LEU A 87 29.21 -2.96 -4.94
CA LEU A 87 29.45 -2.21 -3.71
C LEU A 87 29.16 -3.06 -2.47
N ASP A 88 28.10 -3.86 -2.50
CA ASP A 88 27.76 -4.75 -1.39
C ASP A 88 28.85 -5.81 -1.17
N ILE A 89 29.22 -6.55 -2.23
CA ILE A 89 30.24 -7.61 -2.16
C ILE A 89 31.58 -7.11 -1.59
N PHE A 90 32.05 -5.94 -2.06
CA PHE A 90 33.40 -5.47 -1.73
C PHE A 90 33.46 -4.49 -0.55
N LEU A 91 32.39 -3.74 -0.29
CA LEU A 91 32.40 -2.68 0.73
C LEU A 91 31.51 -3.00 1.93
N VAL A 92 30.46 -3.80 1.77
CA VAL A 92 29.64 -4.30 2.88
C VAL A 92 30.18 -5.65 3.35
N GLY A 93 30.31 -6.64 2.46
CA GLY A 93 30.90 -7.94 2.77
C GLY A 93 30.23 -8.63 3.97
N LYS A 94 31.02 -9.05 4.96
CA LYS A 94 30.54 -9.60 6.23
C LYS A 94 31.07 -8.81 7.42
N PRO A 95 30.49 -8.97 8.62
CA PRO A 95 31.03 -8.37 9.84
C PRO A 95 32.52 -8.69 10.01
N GLY A 96 33.31 -7.68 10.37
CA GLY A 96 34.77 -7.78 10.52
C GLY A 96 35.59 -7.61 9.23
N GLU A 97 34.96 -7.63 8.05
CA GLU A 97 35.60 -7.43 6.74
C GLU A 97 35.01 -6.22 5.98
N SER A 98 34.30 -5.33 6.67
CA SER A 98 33.41 -4.34 6.05
C SER A 98 33.96 -2.90 6.11
N PRO A 99 34.51 -2.35 5.01
CA PRO A 99 34.90 -0.93 4.96
C PRO A 99 33.76 0.04 5.25
N ILE A 100 32.55 -0.23 4.76
CA ILE A 100 31.36 0.58 5.09
C ILE A 100 30.92 0.35 6.54
N GLY A 101 31.13 -0.86 7.08
CA GLY A 101 30.97 -1.17 8.49
C GLY A 101 31.75 -0.20 9.38
N ASP A 102 33.04 0.02 9.08
CA ASP A 102 33.88 0.97 9.83
C ASP A 102 33.34 2.41 9.77
N VAL A 103 32.78 2.82 8.63
CA VAL A 103 32.13 4.13 8.46
C VAL A 103 30.88 4.22 9.35
N THR A 104 30.06 3.17 9.36
CA THR A 104 28.86 3.14 10.20
C THR A 104 29.20 3.10 11.68
N ASP A 105 30.21 2.32 12.10
CA ASP A 105 30.68 2.27 13.46
C ASP A 105 31.11 3.66 13.93
N LYS A 106 32.00 4.33 13.18
CA LYS A 106 32.43 5.70 13.49
C LYS A 106 31.28 6.70 13.52
N TRP A 107 30.27 6.53 12.66
CA TRP A 107 29.07 7.37 12.69
C TRP A 107 28.33 7.18 14.03
N PHE A 108 28.10 5.94 14.45
CA PHE A 108 27.45 5.63 15.72
C PHE A 108 28.25 6.12 16.93
N GLU A 109 29.57 5.95 16.93
CA GLU A 109 30.45 6.44 18.00
C GLU A 109 30.28 7.97 18.19
N ASN A 110 30.36 8.73 17.09
CA ASN A 110 30.17 10.18 17.13
C ASN A 110 28.78 10.55 17.62
N ARG A 111 27.72 9.85 17.18
CA ARG A 111 26.34 10.11 17.62
C ARG A 111 26.12 9.77 19.10
N THR A 112 26.71 8.70 19.61
CA THR A 112 26.68 8.37 21.04
C THR A 112 27.38 9.46 21.85
N MET A 113 28.54 9.96 21.39
CA MET A 113 29.23 11.08 22.05
C MET A 113 28.42 12.38 22.00
N ASP A 114 27.82 12.71 20.86
CA ASP A 114 26.94 13.88 20.72
C ASP A 114 25.75 13.80 21.69
N PHE A 115 25.11 12.62 21.78
CA PHE A 115 24.02 12.37 22.71
C PHE A 115 24.48 12.45 24.19
N ALA A 116 25.67 11.92 24.51
CA ALA A 116 26.26 12.05 25.83
C ALA A 116 26.46 13.53 26.22
N LYS A 117 26.94 14.37 25.29
CA LYS A 117 27.07 15.83 25.50
C LYS A 117 25.72 16.49 25.78
N MET A 118 24.69 16.15 24.99
CA MET A 118 23.32 16.61 25.27
C MET A 118 22.83 16.15 26.64
N CYS A 119 23.33 15.01 27.12
CA CYS A 119 23.06 14.47 28.44
C CYS A 119 24.00 14.99 29.55
N GLY A 120 24.81 16.01 29.29
CA GLY A 120 25.68 16.65 30.29
C GLY A 120 27.00 15.94 30.55
N TRP A 121 27.46 15.09 29.63
CA TRP A 121 28.81 14.52 29.68
C TRP A 121 29.85 15.62 29.41
N ASN A 122 30.88 15.71 30.26
CA ASN A 122 31.96 16.68 30.14
C ASN A 122 33.14 16.07 29.35
N ASP A 123 33.25 16.44 28.08
CA ASP A 123 34.29 15.95 27.17
C ASP A 123 35.69 16.56 27.44
N LYS A 124 35.81 17.52 28.36
CA LYS A 124 37.09 18.18 28.69
C LYS A 124 37.98 17.36 29.62
N GLU A 125 37.40 16.48 30.44
CA GLU A 125 38.14 15.66 31.41
C GLU A 125 38.70 14.39 30.77
N ASN A 126 37.90 13.72 29.94
CA ASN A 126 38.27 12.51 29.23
C ASN A 126 37.43 12.42 27.95
N ASN A 127 38.00 12.74 26.78
CA ASN A 127 37.28 12.75 25.51
C ASN A 127 37.38 11.38 24.80
N THR A 128 36.84 10.33 25.43
CA THR A 128 36.84 8.98 24.86
C THR A 128 35.43 8.41 24.78
N LEU A 129 35.17 7.59 23.76
CA LEU A 129 33.90 6.87 23.60
C LEU A 129 33.53 6.10 24.88
N SER A 130 34.49 5.39 25.47
CA SER A 130 34.27 4.62 26.71
C SER A 130 33.75 5.49 27.84
N SER A 131 34.27 6.71 28.02
CA SER A 131 33.79 7.62 29.06
C SER A 131 32.40 8.22 28.76
N ALA A 132 32.08 8.43 27.49
CA ALA A 132 30.74 8.85 27.06
C ALA A 132 29.71 7.73 27.32
N ILE A 133 30.05 6.49 26.95
CA ILE A 133 29.24 5.29 27.23
C ILE A 133 29.05 5.14 28.75
N GLU A 134 30.11 5.23 29.55
CA GLU A 134 30.04 5.10 31.00
C GLU A 134 29.12 6.18 31.63
N HIS A 135 29.16 7.41 31.13
CA HIS A 135 28.26 8.48 31.57
C HIS A 135 26.80 8.14 31.27
N LEU A 136 26.52 7.63 30.07
CA LEU A 136 25.18 7.23 29.65
C LEU A 136 24.67 6.01 30.45
N GLU A 137 25.49 4.96 30.61
CA GLU A 137 25.19 3.76 31.41
C GLU A 137 24.83 4.16 32.86
N LYS A 138 25.55 5.14 33.46
CA LYS A 138 25.26 5.64 34.81
C LYS A 138 24.00 6.49 34.90
N LYS A 139 23.69 7.26 33.84
CA LYS A 139 22.54 8.18 33.80
C LYS A 139 21.24 7.44 33.52
N PHE A 140 21.28 6.50 32.58
CA PHE A 140 20.15 5.71 32.09
C PHE A 140 20.26 4.27 32.60
N LYS A 141 20.15 4.12 33.92
CA LYS A 141 20.19 2.80 34.56
C LYS A 141 18.94 2.01 34.23
N ILE A 142 19.12 0.69 34.13
CA ILE A 142 18.07 -0.29 33.90
C ILE A 142 18.34 -1.54 34.75
N PRO A 143 17.31 -2.30 35.16
CA PRO A 143 17.48 -3.47 36.04
C PRO A 143 17.84 -4.75 35.28
N TYR A 144 17.90 -4.72 33.95
CA TYR A 144 18.08 -5.90 33.08
C TYR A 144 19.44 -5.94 32.36
N ASP A 145 20.44 -5.20 32.85
CA ASP A 145 21.81 -5.15 32.30
C ASP A 145 22.79 -6.14 32.96
N GLN A 146 22.35 -7.39 33.19
CA GLN A 146 23.22 -8.41 33.79
C GLN A 146 24.26 -8.93 32.78
N ARG A 147 25.55 -8.89 33.16
CA ARG A 147 26.70 -9.21 32.28
C ARG A 147 27.33 -10.60 32.52
N GLY A 148 26.84 -11.35 33.50
CA GLY A 148 27.17 -12.78 33.69
C GLY A 148 28.46 -13.08 34.48
N ALA A 149 29.05 -12.12 35.19
CA ALA A 149 30.21 -12.36 36.04
C ALA A 149 29.83 -12.27 37.53
N GLY A 150 29.36 -13.39 38.11
CA GLY A 150 29.05 -13.51 39.54
C GLY A 150 27.57 -13.50 39.92
N ASP A 151 26.68 -13.20 38.97
CA ASP A 151 25.23 -13.19 39.21
C ASP A 151 24.62 -14.60 39.08
N ALA A 152 23.59 -14.92 39.88
CA ALA A 152 22.83 -16.17 39.77
C ALA A 152 22.34 -16.46 38.34
N ALA A 153 22.18 -15.40 37.54
CA ALA A 153 21.81 -15.41 36.12
C ALA A 153 22.85 -16.08 35.19
N SER A 154 24.15 -16.05 35.52
CA SER A 154 25.23 -16.57 34.65
C SER A 154 25.14 -18.09 34.45
N TRP A 155 24.92 -18.82 35.55
CA TRP A 155 24.89 -20.29 35.56
C TRP A 155 23.55 -20.86 35.05
N ILE A 156 22.45 -20.14 35.27
CA ILE A 156 21.10 -20.60 34.92
C ILE A 156 20.75 -20.25 33.47
N PHE A 157 21.27 -19.13 32.93
CA PHE A 157 20.85 -18.60 31.61
C PHE A 157 21.94 -18.61 30.54
N ASP A 158 23.15 -19.12 30.85
CA ASP A 158 24.33 -19.07 29.96
C ASP A 158 24.54 -17.64 29.44
N LEU A 159 24.52 -16.67 30.35
CA LEU A 159 24.71 -15.26 30.05
C LEU A 159 26.18 -14.88 30.16
N ASN A 160 26.67 -14.17 29.16
CA ASN A 160 28.01 -13.61 29.12
C ASN A 160 28.01 -12.27 28.37
N PRO A 161 29.11 -11.49 28.44
CA PRO A 161 29.18 -10.19 27.79
C PRO A 161 28.97 -10.23 26.27
N LYS A 162 29.13 -11.40 25.62
CA LYS A 162 28.96 -11.56 24.16
C LYS A 162 27.53 -11.90 23.73
N ASN A 163 26.62 -12.24 24.65
CA ASN A 163 25.25 -12.63 24.27
C ASN A 163 24.15 -11.90 25.05
N HIS A 164 24.45 -11.22 26.14
CA HIS A 164 23.40 -10.67 27.01
C HIS A 164 22.53 -9.61 26.33
N HIS A 165 23.07 -8.72 25.50
CA HIS A 165 22.23 -7.78 24.72
C HIS A 165 21.28 -8.51 23.75
N PHE A 166 21.67 -9.68 23.24
CA PHE A 166 20.79 -10.49 22.40
C PHE A 166 19.77 -11.27 23.23
N LYS A 167 20.17 -11.88 24.35
CA LYS A 167 19.25 -12.71 25.14
C LYS A 167 18.26 -11.86 25.96
N SER A 168 18.67 -10.69 26.46
CA SER A 168 17.82 -9.79 27.26
C SER A 168 16.89 -9.00 26.37
N LEU A 169 15.57 -9.19 26.53
CA LEU A 169 14.57 -8.59 25.65
C LEU A 169 14.59 -7.06 25.70
N GLY A 170 14.91 -6.47 26.85
CA GLY A 170 14.99 -5.02 27.00
C GLY A 170 16.06 -4.36 26.12
N HIS A 171 17.07 -5.14 25.69
CA HIS A 171 18.16 -4.70 24.82
C HIS A 171 17.87 -4.86 23.32
N ASN A 172 16.79 -5.59 22.96
CA ASN A 172 16.37 -5.76 21.58
C ASN A 172 15.67 -4.47 21.07
N PRO A 173 16.12 -3.87 19.95
CA PRO A 173 15.51 -2.65 19.39
C PRO A 173 14.20 -2.95 18.63
N THR A 174 13.21 -3.53 19.33
CA THR A 174 11.90 -3.89 18.80
C THR A 174 10.79 -3.29 19.67
N LEU A 175 9.56 -3.25 19.16
CA LEU A 175 8.42 -2.78 19.95
C LEU A 175 8.18 -3.67 21.18
N LEU A 176 8.40 -4.98 21.03
CA LEU A 176 8.29 -5.92 22.13
C LEU A 176 9.45 -5.78 23.12
N GLY A 177 10.67 -5.52 22.63
CA GLY A 177 11.81 -5.21 23.49
C GLY A 177 11.60 -3.93 24.31
N LEU A 178 11.05 -2.87 23.70
CA LEU A 178 10.62 -1.66 24.44
C LEU A 178 9.56 -1.98 25.49
N PHE A 179 8.56 -2.81 25.16
CA PHE A 179 7.54 -3.23 26.12
C PHE A 179 8.16 -3.97 27.32
N PHE A 180 9.03 -4.95 27.08
CA PHE A 180 9.71 -5.68 28.15
C PHE A 180 10.65 -4.80 28.96
N SER A 181 11.37 -3.88 28.31
CA SER A 181 12.20 -2.88 28.98
C SER A 181 11.40 -2.04 29.98
N ILE A 182 10.22 -1.54 29.58
CA ILE A 182 9.37 -0.76 30.49
C ILE A 182 8.83 -1.66 31.60
N LEU A 183 8.31 -2.85 31.26
CA LEU A 183 7.82 -3.83 32.23
C LEU A 183 8.87 -4.16 33.29
N ASP A 184 10.09 -4.43 32.85
CA ASP A 184 11.22 -4.80 33.70
C ASP A 184 11.63 -3.67 34.64
N GLN A 185 11.57 -2.42 34.20
CA GLN A 185 11.77 -1.26 35.06
C GLN A 185 10.65 -1.07 36.08
N PHE A 186 9.40 -1.36 35.73
CA PHE A 186 8.28 -1.26 36.67
C PHE A 186 8.33 -2.37 37.74
N CYS A 187 8.74 -3.57 37.35
CA CYS A 187 8.71 -4.74 38.22
C CYS A 187 10.06 -5.07 38.88
N ASN A 188 11.13 -4.36 38.52
CA ASN A 188 12.51 -4.72 38.88
C ASN A 188 12.83 -6.18 38.49
N THR A 189 12.52 -6.52 37.23
CA THR A 189 12.72 -7.85 36.66
C THR A 189 13.68 -7.78 35.47
N SER A 190 14.05 -8.94 34.92
CA SER A 190 14.82 -9.04 33.67
C SER A 190 14.34 -10.25 32.88
N HIS A 191 13.81 -10.03 31.67
CA HIS A 191 13.32 -11.09 30.79
C HIS A 191 14.34 -11.49 29.71
N PHE A 192 14.57 -12.80 29.60
CA PHE A 192 15.52 -13.39 28.67
C PHE A 192 14.89 -14.44 27.76
N VAL A 193 15.39 -14.52 26.53
CA VAL A 193 15.15 -15.64 25.61
C VAL A 193 16.41 -16.52 25.54
N SER A 194 16.26 -17.80 25.85
CA SER A 194 17.35 -18.78 25.77
C SER A 194 16.80 -20.18 25.49
N ASN A 195 17.39 -20.90 24.53
CA ASN A 195 17.01 -22.26 24.14
C ASN A 195 15.51 -22.45 23.85
N GLY A 196 14.86 -21.44 23.27
CA GLY A 196 13.43 -21.46 22.98
C GLY A 196 12.52 -21.22 24.19
N GLU A 197 13.07 -20.86 25.35
CA GLU A 197 12.32 -20.51 26.55
C GLU A 197 12.33 -19.00 26.81
N LEU A 198 11.24 -18.52 27.42
CA LEU A 198 11.15 -17.17 27.96
C LEU A 198 11.32 -17.26 29.48
N ILE A 199 12.39 -16.68 29.98
CA ILE A 199 12.80 -16.79 31.37
C ILE A 199 12.79 -15.41 32.01
N SER A 200 12.38 -15.32 33.28
CA SER A 200 12.33 -14.05 34.01
C SER A 200 13.12 -14.17 35.30
N LEU A 201 14.04 -13.23 35.52
CA LEU A 201 14.71 -13.01 36.79
C LEU A 201 13.91 -11.99 37.60
N GLN A 202 13.57 -12.36 38.83
CA GLN A 202 12.91 -11.48 39.80
C GLN A 202 13.97 -10.78 40.67
N GLU A 203 13.65 -9.58 41.15
CA GLU A 203 14.58 -8.75 41.95
C GLU A 203 15.94 -8.56 41.24
N ALA A 204 15.85 -8.14 39.98
CA ALA A 204 16.97 -8.15 39.05
C ALA A 204 18.12 -7.19 39.44
N ASP A 205 17.80 -6.07 40.11
CA ASP A 205 18.78 -5.20 40.78
C ASP A 205 18.21 -4.65 42.09
N GLY A 206 18.78 -5.06 43.23
CA GLY A 206 18.34 -4.60 44.56
C GLY A 206 18.50 -3.10 44.84
N LYS A 207 19.17 -2.35 43.96
CA LYS A 207 19.36 -0.89 44.06
C LYS A 207 18.59 -0.11 43.00
N PHE A 208 17.89 -0.79 42.10
CA PHE A 208 17.16 -0.13 41.03
C PHE A 208 15.82 0.42 41.52
N GLU A 209 15.55 1.68 41.17
CA GLU A 209 14.25 2.32 41.40
C GLU A 209 13.85 3.12 40.16
N LEU A 210 12.68 2.82 39.61
CA LEU A 210 12.10 3.59 38.52
C LEU A 210 11.58 4.94 39.03
N LYS A 211 12.21 6.02 38.56
CA LYS A 211 11.86 7.39 38.90
C LYS A 211 10.50 7.79 38.32
N GLY A 212 9.77 8.63 39.05
CA GLY A 212 8.47 9.19 38.65
C GLY A 212 7.45 9.12 39.79
N ASN A 213 6.67 10.20 39.96
CA ASN A 213 5.70 10.31 41.08
C ASN A 213 4.34 9.66 40.76
N ASP A 214 4.06 9.42 39.49
CA ASP A 214 2.83 8.80 38.98
C ASP A 214 3.13 7.87 37.80
N VAL A 215 2.12 7.12 37.34
CA VAL A 215 2.26 6.14 36.26
C VAL A 215 2.69 6.80 34.94
N PRO A 216 2.07 7.89 34.44
CA PRO A 216 2.55 8.58 33.23
C PRO A 216 4.01 9.01 33.31
N SER A 217 4.44 9.58 34.44
CA SER A 217 5.81 10.01 34.67
C SER A 217 6.77 8.82 34.68
N LYS A 218 6.40 7.69 35.31
CA LYS A 218 7.19 6.45 35.30
C LYS A 218 7.30 5.84 33.91
N LEU A 219 6.24 5.89 33.10
CA LEU A 219 6.27 5.45 31.70
C LEU A 219 7.26 6.31 30.88
N PHE A 220 7.20 7.63 31.03
CA PHE A 220 8.15 8.54 30.38
C PHE A 220 9.59 8.28 30.82
N CYS A 221 9.84 8.15 32.13
CA CYS A 221 11.17 7.83 32.65
C CYS A 221 11.66 6.46 32.17
N GLY A 222 10.79 5.45 32.14
CA GLY A 222 11.11 4.11 31.64
C GLY A 222 11.51 4.12 30.17
N PHE A 223 10.77 4.87 29.34
CA PHE A 223 11.12 5.09 27.93
C PHE A 223 12.45 5.84 27.78
N ALA A 224 12.66 6.93 28.54
CA ALA A 224 13.89 7.72 28.47
C ALA A 224 15.12 6.93 28.91
N ASN A 225 15.00 6.11 29.94
CA ASN A 225 16.04 5.17 30.38
C ASN A 225 16.37 4.17 29.27
N TRP A 226 15.36 3.51 28.71
CA TRP A 226 15.57 2.56 27.61
C TRP A 226 16.26 3.21 26.41
N PHE A 227 15.74 4.35 25.95
CA PHE A 227 16.28 5.06 24.80
C PHE A 227 17.74 5.47 25.02
N GLY A 228 18.04 6.04 26.19
CA GLY A 228 19.40 6.44 26.53
C GLY A 228 20.37 5.27 26.69
N HIS A 229 19.90 4.14 27.24
CA HIS A 229 20.69 2.93 27.43
C HIS A 229 20.99 2.23 26.10
N ILE A 230 20.01 2.12 25.21
CA ILE A 230 20.21 1.56 23.87
C ILE A 230 21.23 2.41 23.05
N ILE A 231 21.23 3.74 23.20
CA ILE A 231 22.20 4.62 22.54
C ILE A 231 23.63 4.43 23.09
N SER A 232 23.80 4.04 24.36
CA SER A 232 25.13 3.64 24.83
C SER A 232 25.53 2.30 24.23
N ASP A 233 24.64 1.32 24.28
CA ASP A 233 24.94 -0.06 23.90
C ASP A 233 25.20 -0.25 22.41
N ILE A 234 24.60 0.60 21.54
CA ILE A 234 24.81 0.54 20.10
C ILE A 234 26.28 0.71 19.73
N SER A 235 27.02 1.53 20.48
CA SER A 235 28.45 1.79 20.28
C SER A 235 29.35 0.84 21.07
N GLY A 236 28.77 -0.18 21.73
CA GLY A 236 29.47 -1.16 22.55
C GLY A 236 29.35 -0.86 24.04
N SER A 237 30.36 -1.26 24.82
CA SER A 237 30.38 -1.07 26.28
C SER A 237 31.68 -0.41 26.72
N SER A 238 31.59 0.40 27.77
CA SER A 238 32.71 1.16 28.36
C SER A 238 33.91 0.29 28.74
N GLY A 239 33.68 -0.97 29.12
CA GLY A 239 34.71 -1.91 29.56
C GLY A 239 35.32 -2.82 28.49
N THR A 240 34.85 -2.77 27.23
CA THR A 240 35.32 -3.68 26.18
C THR A 240 36.47 -3.08 25.39
N LYS A 241 37.55 -3.84 25.16
CA LYS A 241 38.59 -3.48 24.19
C LYS A 241 38.14 -3.86 22.78
N GLY A 242 38.07 -2.90 21.86
CA GLY A 242 37.66 -3.11 20.46
C GLY A 242 36.24 -2.60 20.18
N ARG A 243 35.62 -3.10 19.09
CA ARG A 243 34.32 -2.65 18.55
C ARG A 243 33.13 -2.78 19.51
N GLY A 244 33.22 -3.64 20.53
CA GLY A 244 32.09 -4.02 21.38
C GLY A 244 31.02 -4.83 20.62
N MET A 245 30.03 -5.34 21.35
CA MET A 245 29.00 -6.21 20.76
C MET A 245 27.89 -5.44 20.02
N GLY A 246 27.69 -4.15 20.33
CA GLY A 246 26.54 -3.40 19.83
C GLY A 246 25.22 -3.95 20.36
N ILE A 247 24.11 -3.37 19.90
CA ILE A 247 22.78 -3.95 20.10
C ILE A 247 22.43 -4.93 18.96
N PRO A 248 21.62 -5.95 19.21
CA PRO A 248 21.14 -6.86 18.18
C PRO A 248 20.52 -6.13 16.98
N SER A 249 20.70 -6.69 15.79
CA SER A 249 20.00 -6.21 14.60
C SER A 249 18.48 -6.20 14.84
N PRO A 250 17.75 -5.11 14.52
CA PRO A 250 16.30 -5.06 14.62
C PRO A 250 15.57 -6.22 13.92
N ILE A 251 16.03 -6.63 12.74
CA ILE A 251 15.41 -7.75 12.00
C ILE A 251 15.65 -9.08 12.70
N TRP A 252 16.88 -9.36 13.13
CA TRP A 252 17.22 -10.63 13.77
C TRP A 252 16.71 -10.74 15.21
N SER A 253 16.45 -9.60 15.86
CA SER A 253 15.81 -9.54 17.18
C SER A 253 14.39 -10.10 17.20
N TRP A 254 13.67 -10.09 16.06
CA TRP A 254 12.33 -10.67 15.98
C TRP A 254 12.30 -12.17 16.28
N THR A 255 13.43 -12.86 16.16
CA THR A 255 13.51 -14.28 16.54
C THR A 255 13.24 -14.48 18.03
N ASN A 256 13.72 -13.56 18.89
CA ASN A 256 13.37 -13.53 20.30
C ASN A 256 11.91 -13.16 20.50
N ASP A 257 11.41 -12.18 19.74
CA ASP A 257 10.02 -11.73 19.86
C ASP A 257 9.03 -12.87 19.56
N ILE A 258 9.29 -13.66 18.51
CA ILE A 258 8.51 -14.83 18.15
C ILE A 258 8.50 -15.86 19.30
N ILE A 259 9.66 -16.16 19.88
CA ILE A 259 9.77 -17.10 21.00
C ILE A 259 8.99 -16.57 22.22
N ALA A 260 9.18 -15.29 22.58
CA ALA A 260 8.52 -14.66 23.71
C ALA A 260 6.99 -14.67 23.55
N ILE A 261 6.48 -14.31 22.36
CA ILE A 261 5.05 -14.34 22.03
C ILE A 261 4.51 -15.78 22.12
N LYS A 262 5.16 -16.74 21.48
CA LYS A 262 4.73 -18.15 21.50
C LYS A 262 4.65 -18.67 22.93
N ARG A 263 5.68 -18.42 23.75
CA ARG A 263 5.70 -18.85 25.16
C ARG A 263 4.62 -18.17 25.99
N LYS A 264 4.40 -16.85 25.84
CA LYS A 264 3.31 -16.15 26.55
C LYS A 264 1.91 -16.61 26.14
N GLN A 265 1.74 -17.04 24.89
CA GLN A 265 0.47 -17.55 24.35
C GLN A 265 0.31 -19.08 24.56
N ASN A 266 1.20 -19.73 25.31
CA ASN A 266 1.23 -21.20 25.48
C ASN A 266 1.29 -21.99 24.16
N ILE A 267 1.88 -21.41 23.13
CA ILE A 267 2.14 -22.06 21.84
C ILE A 267 3.51 -22.77 21.92
N PRO A 268 3.61 -24.04 21.51
CA PRO A 268 4.89 -24.73 21.43
C PRO A 268 5.86 -24.02 20.46
N VAL A 269 7.07 -23.74 20.93
CA VAL A 269 8.20 -23.29 20.10
C VAL A 269 8.75 -24.50 19.37
N GLY A 270 8.71 -24.46 18.04
CA GLY A 270 9.16 -25.54 17.17
C GLY A 270 10.67 -25.51 16.95
N GLU A 271 11.21 -26.59 16.36
CA GLU A 271 12.64 -26.67 16.05
C GLU A 271 13.10 -25.57 15.08
N PHE A 272 12.26 -25.20 14.10
CA PHE A 272 12.56 -24.09 13.20
C PHE A 272 12.78 -22.75 13.93
N ASP A 273 11.94 -22.42 14.92
CA ASP A 273 12.06 -21.18 15.69
C ASP A 273 13.40 -21.16 16.47
N LYS A 274 13.76 -22.30 17.08
CA LYS A 274 15.01 -22.45 17.82
C LYS A 274 16.21 -22.33 16.88
N SER A 275 16.23 -23.05 15.77
CA SER A 275 17.36 -23.00 14.82
C SER A 275 17.59 -21.62 14.24
N ILE A 276 16.52 -20.87 13.93
CA ILE A 276 16.65 -19.50 13.44
C ILE A 276 17.11 -18.54 14.54
N ASN A 277 16.65 -18.72 15.78
CA ASN A 277 17.15 -17.93 16.92
C ASN A 277 18.62 -18.23 17.24
N GLU A 278 19.04 -19.49 17.17
CA GLU A 278 20.44 -19.90 17.32
C GLU A 278 21.33 -19.31 16.23
N LEU A 279 20.88 -19.35 14.97
CA LEU A 279 21.56 -18.69 13.86
C LEU A 279 21.69 -17.18 14.09
N ALA A 280 20.61 -16.51 14.52
CA ALA A 280 20.61 -15.09 14.84
C ALA A 280 21.61 -14.74 15.95
N LEU A 281 21.67 -15.58 17.00
CA LEU A 281 22.64 -15.43 18.07
C LEU A 281 24.09 -15.68 17.58
N GLU A 282 24.29 -16.66 16.70
CA GLU A 282 25.60 -16.98 16.12
C GLU A 282 26.15 -15.82 15.29
N ILE A 283 25.36 -15.28 14.35
CA ILE A 283 25.80 -14.15 13.52
C ILE A 283 25.97 -12.87 14.35
N TYR A 284 25.12 -12.66 15.38
CA TYR A 284 25.28 -11.54 16.30
C TYR A 284 26.62 -11.61 17.04
N LYS A 285 27.01 -12.80 17.51
CA LYS A 285 28.33 -13.02 18.13
C LYS A 285 29.50 -12.74 17.20
N GLN A 286 29.28 -12.84 15.88
CA GLN A 286 30.27 -12.52 14.85
C GLN A 286 30.27 -11.04 14.44
N GLY A 287 29.39 -10.22 15.01
CA GLY A 287 29.33 -8.78 14.78
C GLY A 287 28.19 -8.32 13.88
N TYR A 288 27.23 -9.19 13.54
CA TYR A 288 25.99 -8.81 12.86
C TYR A 288 25.05 -8.10 13.85
N ASP A 289 25.35 -6.84 14.13
CA ASP A 289 24.59 -5.97 15.03
C ASP A 289 23.83 -4.89 14.25
N ALA A 290 23.15 -3.99 14.96
CA ALA A 290 22.40 -2.90 14.32
C ALA A 290 23.27 -2.00 13.44
N ARG A 291 24.56 -1.82 13.76
CA ARG A 291 25.49 -0.98 12.99
C ARG A 291 25.78 -1.62 11.64
N PHE A 292 26.08 -2.92 11.63
CA PHE A 292 26.29 -3.66 10.39
C PHE A 292 25.01 -3.74 9.54
N GLN A 293 23.83 -3.86 10.14
CA GLN A 293 22.58 -3.78 9.40
C GLN A 293 22.36 -2.41 8.72
N VAL A 294 22.82 -1.32 9.34
CA VAL A 294 22.85 0.00 8.69
C VAL A 294 23.83 0.03 7.53
N ALA A 295 24.98 -0.65 7.63
CA ALA A 295 25.93 -0.79 6.52
C ALA A 295 25.27 -1.48 5.31
N GLN A 296 24.50 -2.55 5.53
CA GLN A 296 23.73 -3.22 4.46
C GLN A 296 22.69 -2.30 3.81
N ALA A 297 22.12 -1.33 4.53
CA ALA A 297 21.15 -0.40 3.95
C ALA A 297 21.76 0.61 2.96
N ILE A 298 23.08 0.84 3.01
CA ILE A 298 23.74 1.88 2.21
C ILE A 298 23.69 1.57 0.70
N PRO A 299 24.09 0.38 0.20
CA PRO A 299 23.95 0.07 -1.22
C PRO A 299 22.51 0.13 -1.71
N VAL A 300 21.54 -0.28 -0.90
CA VAL A 300 20.10 -0.23 -1.22
C VAL A 300 19.66 1.22 -1.41
N PHE A 301 20.06 2.12 -0.52
CA PHE A 301 19.78 3.55 -0.62
C PHE A 301 20.47 4.21 -1.82
N ILE A 302 21.72 3.84 -2.10
CA ILE A 302 22.43 4.33 -3.29
C ILE A 302 21.69 3.90 -4.57
N ASN A 303 21.21 2.66 -4.63
CA ASN A 303 20.46 2.15 -5.78
C ASN A 303 19.17 2.96 -6.02
N GLU A 304 18.45 3.26 -4.93
CA GLU A 304 17.27 4.13 -4.93
C GLU A 304 17.58 5.53 -5.48
N LEU A 305 18.69 6.13 -5.08
CA LEU A 305 19.10 7.46 -5.54
C LEU A 305 19.52 7.45 -7.01
N LEU A 306 20.38 6.51 -7.41
CA LEU A 306 20.91 6.42 -8.77
C LEU A 306 19.78 6.25 -9.79
N VAL A 307 18.85 5.33 -9.54
CA VAL A 307 17.70 5.12 -10.44
C VAL A 307 16.86 6.38 -10.59
N ARG A 308 16.56 7.07 -9.48
CA ARG A 308 15.77 8.31 -9.50
C ARG A 308 16.47 9.43 -10.24
N VAL A 309 17.77 9.62 -10.00
CA VAL A 309 18.58 10.62 -10.71
C VAL A 309 18.62 10.31 -12.20
N ILE A 310 18.91 9.07 -12.58
CA ILE A 310 18.94 8.63 -13.99
C ILE A 310 17.59 8.91 -14.66
N TYR A 311 16.48 8.53 -14.01
CA TYR A 311 15.14 8.78 -14.52
C TYR A 311 14.89 10.29 -14.72
N SER A 312 15.12 11.10 -13.68
CA SER A 312 14.86 12.54 -13.72
C SER A 312 15.71 13.23 -14.79
N VAL A 313 17.00 12.89 -14.92
CA VAL A 313 17.88 13.45 -15.95
C VAL A 313 17.38 13.09 -17.36
N ARG A 314 16.99 11.84 -17.59
CA ARG A 314 16.47 11.42 -18.91
C ARG A 314 15.18 12.14 -19.26
N ARG A 315 14.26 12.30 -18.29
CA ARG A 315 12.98 12.98 -18.50
C ARG A 315 13.16 14.49 -18.67
N LEU A 316 14.14 15.07 -17.99
CA LEU A 316 14.55 16.45 -18.16
C LEU A 316 15.05 16.70 -19.59
N VAL A 317 15.94 15.85 -20.10
CA VAL A 317 16.44 15.94 -21.48
C VAL A 317 15.28 15.81 -22.47
N LYS A 318 14.41 14.79 -22.31
CA LYS A 318 13.22 14.59 -23.16
C LYS A 318 12.33 15.83 -23.19
N TYR A 319 12.06 16.43 -22.02
CA TYR A 319 11.26 17.65 -21.90
C TYR A 319 11.86 18.81 -22.69
N PHE A 320 13.16 19.08 -22.55
CA PHE A 320 13.80 20.18 -23.29
C PHE A 320 13.92 19.92 -24.80
N THR A 321 13.97 18.65 -25.24
CA THR A 321 14.01 18.32 -26.67
C THR A 321 12.62 18.31 -27.33
N SER A 322 11.57 17.99 -26.59
CA SER A 322 10.22 17.79 -27.14
C SER A 322 9.29 18.97 -26.90
N THR A 323 9.57 19.83 -25.92
CA THR A 323 8.73 20.99 -25.59
C THR A 323 9.32 22.28 -26.17
N LYS A 324 8.50 23.04 -26.92
CA LYS A 324 8.87 24.36 -27.46
C LYS A 324 9.19 25.32 -26.32
N SER A 325 10.07 26.30 -26.56
CA SER A 325 10.52 27.25 -25.53
C SER A 325 9.39 28.02 -24.84
N GLU A 326 8.35 28.35 -25.60
CA GLU A 326 7.18 29.12 -25.15
C GLU A 326 6.29 28.35 -24.17
N ASP A 327 6.24 27.02 -24.29
CA ASP A 327 5.39 26.15 -23.46
C ASP A 327 6.11 25.64 -22.20
N ARG A 328 7.36 26.07 -21.98
CA ARG A 328 8.18 25.60 -20.86
C ARG A 328 7.81 26.34 -19.57
N SER A 329 7.34 25.60 -18.58
CA SER A 329 7.19 26.08 -17.21
C SER A 329 7.83 25.13 -16.20
N PHE A 330 8.14 25.62 -15.01
CA PHE A 330 8.67 24.78 -13.92
C PHE A 330 7.65 23.71 -13.51
N SER A 331 6.37 24.05 -13.46
CA SER A 331 5.28 23.11 -13.14
C SER A 331 5.22 21.94 -14.13
N SER A 332 5.24 22.23 -15.43
CA SER A 332 5.24 21.21 -16.49
C SER A 332 6.52 20.36 -16.47
N LEU A 333 7.67 20.97 -16.20
CA LEU A 333 8.95 20.27 -16.03
C LEU A 333 8.90 19.31 -14.85
N TRP A 334 8.45 19.76 -13.67
CA TRP A 334 8.36 18.92 -12.49
C TRP A 334 7.41 17.75 -12.70
N LYS A 335 6.21 18.00 -13.24
CA LYS A 335 5.22 16.96 -13.57
C LYS A 335 5.78 15.90 -14.51
N SER A 336 6.71 16.28 -15.40
CA SER A 336 7.36 15.36 -16.34
C SER A 336 8.54 14.59 -15.73
N CYS A 337 9.24 15.17 -14.75
CA CYS A 337 10.53 14.67 -14.26
C CYS A 337 10.51 14.09 -12.83
N GLU A 338 9.40 14.24 -12.11
CA GLU A 338 9.27 13.82 -10.70
C GLU A 338 9.59 12.31 -10.53
N PRO A 339 10.57 11.97 -9.67
CA PRO A 339 11.05 10.59 -9.54
C PRO A 339 10.37 9.78 -8.42
N PHE A 340 9.19 10.17 -7.95
CA PHE A 340 8.55 9.52 -6.78
C PHE A 340 7.29 8.74 -7.15
N SER A 341 6.39 9.38 -7.88
CA SER A 341 5.04 8.84 -8.09
C SER A 341 4.88 8.03 -9.39
N ASN A 342 5.84 8.12 -10.31
CA ASN A 342 5.72 7.60 -11.67
C ASN A 342 5.88 6.07 -11.77
N ALA A 343 4.99 5.40 -12.51
CA ALA A 343 5.04 3.95 -12.75
C ALA A 343 6.35 3.49 -13.41
N THR A 344 6.95 4.31 -14.27
CA THR A 344 8.25 4.06 -14.91
C THR A 344 9.37 3.95 -13.87
N VAL A 345 9.41 4.86 -12.89
CA VAL A 345 10.44 4.81 -11.82
C VAL A 345 10.25 3.57 -10.97
N LYS A 346 9.00 3.23 -10.62
CA LYS A 346 8.71 2.01 -9.86
C LYS A 346 9.22 0.77 -10.61
N ARG A 347 8.99 0.69 -11.92
CA ARG A 347 9.49 -0.40 -12.76
C ARG A 347 11.03 -0.43 -12.80
N MET A 348 11.68 0.71 -13.00
CA MET A 348 13.15 0.81 -12.98
C MET A 348 13.71 0.38 -11.62
N LEU A 349 13.12 0.81 -10.50
CA LEU A 349 13.53 0.41 -9.15
C LEU A 349 13.38 -1.10 -8.95
N THR A 350 12.30 -1.70 -9.45
CA THR A 350 12.10 -3.16 -9.38
C THR A 350 13.20 -3.91 -10.14
N VAL A 351 13.58 -3.45 -11.34
CA VAL A 351 14.67 -4.05 -12.12
C VAL A 351 16.02 -3.87 -11.43
N ALA A 352 16.29 -2.68 -10.90
CA ALA A 352 17.53 -2.37 -10.23
C ALA A 352 17.71 -3.18 -8.94
N HIS A 353 16.68 -3.25 -8.09
CA HIS A 353 16.73 -4.06 -6.85
C HIS A 353 16.73 -5.55 -7.14
N GLY A 354 16.05 -6.01 -8.20
CA GLY A 354 16.13 -7.40 -8.63
C GLY A 354 17.53 -7.78 -9.07
N THR A 355 18.19 -6.92 -9.86
CA THR A 355 19.59 -7.14 -10.29
C THR A 355 20.55 -7.12 -9.10
N PHE A 356 20.38 -6.16 -8.19
CA PHE A 356 21.13 -6.08 -6.93
C PHE A 356 21.02 -7.39 -6.13
N CYS A 357 19.78 -7.83 -5.84
CA CYS A 357 19.54 -9.03 -5.04
C CYS A 357 20.09 -10.29 -5.71
N LEU A 358 19.99 -10.41 -7.04
CA LEU A 358 20.53 -11.54 -7.77
C LEU A 358 22.06 -11.66 -7.62
N ILE A 359 22.77 -10.54 -7.70
CA ILE A 359 24.23 -10.51 -7.54
C ILE A 359 24.63 -10.77 -6.10
N ASP A 360 24.01 -10.10 -5.14
CA ASP A 360 24.24 -10.27 -3.70
C ASP A 360 23.98 -11.71 -3.25
N THR A 361 22.79 -12.25 -3.55
CA THR A 361 22.44 -13.64 -3.21
C THR A 361 23.40 -14.62 -3.89
N GLY A 362 23.79 -14.35 -5.14
CA GLY A 362 24.77 -15.15 -5.87
C GLY A 362 26.13 -15.21 -5.17
N ASP A 363 26.68 -14.07 -4.74
CA ASP A 363 27.94 -14.03 -3.98
C ASP A 363 27.79 -14.70 -2.61
N ALA A 364 26.73 -14.39 -1.86
CA ALA A 364 26.49 -14.98 -0.54
C ALA A 364 26.41 -16.51 -0.63
N VAL A 365 25.71 -17.06 -1.63
CA VAL A 365 25.65 -18.52 -1.88
C VAL A 365 27.04 -19.08 -2.19
N ALA A 366 27.78 -18.44 -3.10
CA ALA A 366 29.13 -18.89 -3.46
C ALA A 366 30.07 -18.91 -2.25
N ARG A 367 30.04 -17.85 -1.43
CA ARG A 367 30.84 -17.74 -0.19
C ARG A 367 30.40 -18.76 0.87
N GLY A 368 29.10 -19.03 0.99
CA GLY A 368 28.57 -20.07 1.88
C GLY A 368 29.12 -21.46 1.56
N PHE A 369 29.24 -21.81 0.28
CA PHE A 369 29.86 -23.08 -0.14
C PHE A 369 31.38 -23.09 0.02
N VAL A 370 32.07 -21.99 -0.31
CA VAL A 370 33.53 -21.88 -0.19
C VAL A 370 33.96 -22.02 1.27
N SER A 371 33.30 -21.30 2.19
CA SER A 371 33.63 -21.33 3.62
C SER A 371 33.23 -22.63 4.32
N GLY A 372 32.28 -23.39 3.78
CA GLY A 372 31.83 -24.66 4.35
C GLY A 372 32.62 -25.90 3.89
N GLY A 373 33.68 -25.72 3.07
CA GLY A 373 34.64 -26.79 2.75
C GLY A 373 34.03 -28.03 2.09
N GLY A 374 32.94 -27.87 1.36
CA GLY A 374 32.15 -28.97 0.76
C GLY A 374 30.73 -29.13 1.33
N SER A 375 30.41 -28.44 2.42
CA SER A 375 29.05 -28.26 2.94
C SER A 375 28.62 -26.79 2.84
N PHE A 376 27.33 -26.49 2.98
CA PHE A 376 26.84 -25.10 2.93
C PHE A 376 26.87 -24.46 4.31
N ASN A 377 27.70 -23.42 4.49
CA ASN A 377 27.76 -22.66 5.75
C ASN A 377 26.64 -21.59 5.77
N VAL A 378 25.58 -21.87 6.52
CA VAL A 378 24.40 -20.99 6.66
C VAL A 378 24.74 -19.68 7.35
N ALA A 379 25.63 -19.68 8.36
CA ALA A 379 26.02 -18.46 9.07
C ALA A 379 26.82 -17.51 8.17
N GLU A 380 27.77 -18.02 7.39
CA GLU A 380 28.53 -17.22 6.41
C GLU A 380 27.59 -16.63 5.34
N PHE A 381 26.66 -17.44 4.83
CA PHE A 381 25.64 -16.98 3.90
C PHE A 381 24.79 -15.85 4.51
N ALA A 382 24.24 -16.06 5.71
CA ALA A 382 23.36 -15.10 6.38
C ALA A 382 24.06 -13.78 6.71
N MET A 383 25.36 -13.82 7.05
CA MET A 383 26.14 -12.61 7.31
C MET A 383 26.41 -11.77 6.08
N ARG A 384 26.53 -12.40 4.91
CA ARG A 384 26.80 -11.70 3.63
C ARG A 384 25.52 -11.24 2.95
N LEU A 385 24.47 -12.05 3.00
CA LEU A 385 23.21 -11.75 2.34
C LEU A 385 22.64 -10.39 2.78
N ASN A 386 22.37 -9.52 1.82
CA ASN A 386 21.77 -8.22 2.10
C ASN A 386 20.25 -8.35 2.30
N ILE A 387 19.85 -8.64 3.53
CA ILE A 387 18.44 -8.76 3.94
C ILE A 387 17.66 -7.46 3.72
N VAL A 388 18.30 -6.29 3.87
CA VAL A 388 17.65 -4.99 3.62
C VAL A 388 17.25 -4.85 2.14
N GLY A 389 18.14 -5.29 1.23
CA GLY A 389 17.90 -5.31 -0.20
C GLY A 389 16.78 -6.26 -0.60
N ILE A 390 16.77 -7.48 -0.03
CA ILE A 390 15.68 -8.45 -0.24
C ILE A 390 14.34 -7.87 0.19
N GLY A 391 14.29 -7.25 1.39
CA GLY A 391 13.08 -6.61 1.89
C GLY A 391 12.60 -5.50 0.95
N ARG A 392 13.52 -4.64 0.48
CA ARG A 392 13.17 -3.57 -0.45
C ARG A 392 12.71 -4.10 -1.81
N PHE A 393 13.36 -5.13 -2.34
CA PHE A 393 12.96 -5.76 -3.61
C PHE A 393 11.58 -6.41 -3.49
N THR A 394 11.29 -7.07 -2.36
CA THR A 394 9.97 -7.65 -2.07
C THR A 394 8.86 -6.61 -2.13
N ILE A 395 9.08 -5.43 -1.53
CA ILE A 395 8.12 -4.30 -1.61
C ILE A 395 7.91 -3.86 -3.07
N SER A 396 8.98 -3.81 -3.86
CA SER A 396 8.93 -3.46 -5.29
C SER A 396 8.13 -4.48 -6.10
N LEU A 397 8.38 -5.78 -5.90
CA LEU A 397 7.64 -6.86 -6.56
C LEU A 397 6.16 -6.84 -6.21
N TYR A 398 5.82 -6.66 -4.92
CA TYR A 398 4.43 -6.52 -4.49
C TYR A 398 3.74 -5.33 -5.17
N GLY A 399 4.40 -4.16 -5.18
CA GLY A 399 3.88 -2.98 -5.87
C GLY A 399 3.66 -3.21 -7.36
N GLU A 400 4.60 -3.88 -8.03
CA GLU A 400 4.51 -4.19 -9.46
C GLU A 400 3.36 -5.17 -9.77
N ALA A 401 3.21 -6.23 -8.96
CA ALA A 401 2.13 -7.21 -9.11
C ALA A 401 0.76 -6.56 -8.88
N HIS A 402 0.62 -5.77 -7.81
CA HIS A 402 -0.61 -5.04 -7.50
C HIS A 402 -1.00 -4.06 -8.60
N THR A 403 -0.03 -3.27 -9.10
CA THR A 403 -0.25 -2.38 -10.24
C THR A 403 -0.60 -3.15 -11.51
N GLY A 404 0.01 -4.32 -11.74
CA GLY A 404 -0.31 -5.20 -12.86
C GLY A 404 -1.76 -5.68 -12.84
N LEU A 405 -2.25 -6.14 -11.69
CA LEU A 405 -3.64 -6.57 -11.50
C LEU A 405 -4.62 -5.42 -11.73
N LYS A 406 -4.38 -4.25 -11.13
CA LYS A 406 -5.20 -3.05 -11.35
C LYS A 406 -5.25 -2.64 -12.81
N ARG A 407 -4.10 -2.68 -13.50
CA ARG A 407 -4.00 -2.33 -14.93
C ARG A 407 -4.80 -3.31 -15.78
N HIS A 408 -4.84 -4.59 -15.43
CA HIS A 408 -5.62 -5.59 -16.14
C HIS A 408 -7.11 -5.33 -16.00
N ALA A 409 -7.60 -5.22 -14.75
CA ALA A 409 -9.01 -4.96 -14.47
C ALA A 409 -9.49 -3.68 -15.19
N LEU A 410 -8.71 -2.60 -15.09
CA LEU A 410 -9.06 -1.33 -15.73
C LEU A 410 -9.10 -1.40 -17.26
N LYS A 411 -8.27 -2.25 -17.89
CA LYS A 411 -8.35 -2.48 -19.33
C LYS A 411 -9.64 -3.21 -19.73
N GLU A 412 -10.07 -4.16 -18.93
CA GLU A 412 -11.34 -4.86 -19.14
C GLU A 412 -12.52 -3.89 -18.99
N ASP A 413 -12.51 -3.07 -17.93
CA ASP A 413 -13.52 -2.05 -17.68
C ASP A 413 -13.61 -1.04 -18.83
N ILE A 414 -12.46 -0.53 -19.32
CA ILE A 414 -12.43 0.38 -20.48
C ILE A 414 -13.08 -0.25 -21.72
N VAL A 415 -12.86 -1.54 -21.98
CA VAL A 415 -13.50 -2.22 -23.12
C VAL A 415 -15.01 -2.31 -22.93
N VAL A 416 -15.49 -2.56 -21.72
CA VAL A 416 -16.93 -2.61 -21.41
C VAL A 416 -17.56 -1.23 -21.54
N ILE A 417 -16.98 -0.20 -20.90
CA ILE A 417 -17.45 1.19 -20.96
C ILE A 417 -17.49 1.69 -22.40
N HIS A 418 -16.45 1.37 -23.20
CA HIS A 418 -16.42 1.75 -24.61
C HIS A 418 -17.54 1.10 -25.42
N ARG A 419 -17.90 -0.16 -25.14
CA ARG A 419 -19.05 -0.83 -25.77
C ARG A 419 -20.37 -0.21 -25.35
N GLN A 420 -20.54 0.09 -24.06
CA GLN A 420 -21.75 0.79 -23.56
C GLN A 420 -21.92 2.14 -24.26
N LYS A 421 -20.82 2.90 -24.42
CA LYS A 421 -20.82 4.16 -25.15
C LYS A 421 -21.36 4.00 -26.58
N ILE A 422 -20.83 3.03 -27.33
CA ILE A 422 -21.26 2.76 -28.71
C ILE A 422 -22.76 2.39 -28.74
N ILE A 423 -23.20 1.48 -27.86
CA ILE A 423 -24.61 1.07 -27.79
C ILE A 423 -25.52 2.27 -27.52
N LEU A 424 -25.09 3.19 -26.64
CA LEU A 424 -25.87 4.36 -26.29
C LEU A 424 -25.87 5.43 -27.39
N GLU A 425 -24.76 5.60 -28.11
CA GLU A 425 -24.70 6.41 -29.33
C GLU A 425 -25.66 5.87 -30.40
N ASP A 426 -25.65 4.56 -30.66
CA ASP A 426 -26.57 3.89 -31.58
C ASP A 426 -28.04 4.05 -31.13
N TYR A 427 -28.31 3.97 -29.82
CA TYR A 427 -29.64 4.15 -29.24
C TYR A 427 -30.15 5.59 -29.43
N ILE A 428 -29.31 6.60 -29.15
CA ILE A 428 -29.63 8.01 -29.37
C ILE A 428 -29.88 8.30 -30.86
N GLU A 429 -29.07 7.72 -31.76
CA GLU A 429 -29.30 7.83 -33.21
C GLU A 429 -30.66 7.22 -33.59
N GLY A 430 -30.98 6.04 -33.07
CA GLY A 430 -32.29 5.40 -33.25
C GLY A 430 -33.46 6.23 -32.73
N LEU A 431 -33.33 6.84 -31.53
CA LEU A 431 -34.34 7.73 -30.97
C LEU A 431 -34.53 8.99 -31.81
N ASN A 432 -33.44 9.59 -32.31
CA ASN A 432 -33.52 10.75 -33.21
C ASN A 432 -34.24 10.40 -34.52
N TYR A 433 -33.92 9.25 -35.10
CA TYR A 433 -34.60 8.75 -36.31
C TYR A 433 -36.11 8.55 -36.07
N LEU A 434 -36.48 7.97 -34.92
CA LEU A 434 -37.89 7.81 -34.54
C LEU A 434 -38.57 9.17 -34.32
N ALA A 435 -37.92 10.11 -33.62
CA ALA A 435 -38.46 11.45 -33.38
C ALA A 435 -38.79 12.19 -34.71
N GLU A 436 -37.95 12.00 -35.74
CA GLU A 436 -38.17 12.57 -37.08
C GLU A 436 -39.37 11.89 -37.80
N ILE A 437 -39.47 10.56 -37.73
CA ILE A 437 -40.56 9.82 -38.39
C ILE A 437 -41.93 10.14 -37.79
N TYR A 438 -42.01 10.23 -36.47
CA TYR A 438 -43.29 10.35 -35.78
C TYR A 438 -43.79 11.79 -35.67
N ASP A 439 -43.01 12.79 -36.12
CA ASP A 439 -43.24 14.22 -35.90
C ASP A 439 -43.81 14.46 -34.50
N ASP A 440 -43.07 13.94 -33.51
CA ASP A 440 -43.57 13.70 -32.15
C ASP A 440 -44.12 14.99 -31.51
N LYS A 441 -43.65 16.14 -31.99
CA LYS A 441 -44.12 17.47 -31.63
C LYS A 441 -45.45 17.84 -32.29
N GLU A 442 -45.64 17.63 -33.60
CA GLU A 442 -46.95 17.85 -34.24
C GLU A 442 -47.99 16.82 -33.77
N LEU A 443 -47.62 15.56 -33.52
CA LEU A 443 -48.57 14.53 -33.12
C LEU A 443 -49.12 14.75 -31.70
N LEU A 444 -48.26 15.12 -30.75
CA LEU A 444 -48.67 15.48 -29.39
C LEU A 444 -49.44 16.81 -29.36
N LEU A 445 -49.01 17.80 -30.14
CA LEU A 445 -49.74 19.06 -30.28
C LEU A 445 -51.10 18.83 -30.93
N PHE A 446 -51.18 18.00 -31.98
CA PHE A 446 -52.41 17.62 -32.66
C PHE A 446 -53.35 16.87 -31.72
N THR A 447 -52.89 15.86 -30.98
CA THR A 447 -53.76 15.13 -30.04
C THR A 447 -54.22 16.01 -28.88
N GLN A 448 -53.37 16.92 -28.39
CA GLN A 448 -53.73 17.89 -27.38
C GLN A 448 -54.70 18.96 -27.92
N GLU A 449 -54.43 19.56 -29.07
CA GLU A 449 -55.32 20.51 -29.76
C GLU A 449 -56.64 19.85 -30.17
N PHE A 450 -56.64 18.57 -30.54
CA PHE A 450 -57.85 17.81 -30.84
C PHE A 450 -58.66 17.49 -29.58
N ARG A 451 -58.01 17.28 -28.42
CA ARG A 451 -58.66 17.10 -27.11
C ARG A 451 -59.20 18.40 -26.55
N GLU A 452 -58.47 19.49 -26.70
CA GLU A 452 -58.74 20.80 -26.10
C GLU A 452 -59.59 21.70 -27.02
N SER A 453 -59.70 21.40 -28.31
CA SER A 453 -60.58 22.12 -29.23
C SER A 453 -61.94 21.44 -29.40
N ASP A 454 -62.98 22.25 -29.58
CA ASP A 454 -64.33 21.81 -29.97
C ASP A 454 -64.41 21.34 -31.44
N MET A 455 -63.29 20.98 -32.10
CA MET A 455 -63.27 20.69 -33.54
C MET A 455 -64.21 19.54 -33.93
N TYR A 456 -64.30 18.49 -33.11
CA TYR A 456 -65.26 17.39 -33.31
C TYR A 456 -66.71 17.88 -33.17
N ILE A 457 -66.98 18.80 -32.23
CA ILE A 457 -68.30 19.44 -32.05
C ILE A 457 -68.65 20.33 -33.25
N GLN A 458 -67.68 21.08 -33.79
CA GLN A 458 -67.90 21.96 -34.94
C GLN A 458 -68.16 21.17 -36.24
N ALA A 459 -67.40 20.11 -36.49
CA ALA A 459 -67.64 19.21 -37.62
C ALA A 459 -69.03 18.57 -37.54
N PHE A 460 -69.43 18.15 -36.34
CA PHE A 460 -70.75 17.59 -36.10
C PHE A 460 -71.88 18.62 -36.30
N LYS A 461 -71.76 19.84 -35.76
CA LYS A 461 -72.72 20.93 -36.00
C LYS A 461 -72.88 21.26 -37.48
N LYS A 462 -71.80 21.20 -38.26
CA LYS A 462 -71.85 21.38 -39.73
C LYS A 462 -72.59 20.23 -40.42
N SER A 463 -72.45 19.00 -39.94
CA SER A 463 -73.18 17.84 -40.46
C SER A 463 -74.70 17.95 -40.21
N ILE A 464 -75.11 18.44 -39.03
CA ILE A 464 -76.50 18.77 -38.70
C ILE A 464 -77.04 19.83 -39.66
N LEU A 465 -76.31 20.92 -39.85
CA LEU A 465 -76.71 22.01 -40.74
C LEU A 465 -76.86 21.53 -42.19
N LEU A 466 -76.00 20.62 -42.64
CA LEU A 466 -76.07 20.02 -43.96
C LEU A 466 -77.30 19.09 -44.10
N ALA A 467 -77.60 18.29 -43.09
CA ALA A 467 -78.78 17.42 -43.06
C ALA A 467 -80.08 18.24 -43.11
N GLN A 468 -80.15 19.34 -42.35
CA GLN A 468 -81.27 20.29 -42.38
C GLN A 468 -81.44 20.92 -43.77
N LYS A 469 -80.35 21.35 -44.41
CA LYS A 469 -80.39 21.89 -45.78
C LYS A 469 -80.87 20.87 -46.81
N ARG A 470 -80.68 19.57 -46.56
CA ARG A 470 -81.16 18.46 -47.39
C ARG A 470 -82.57 17.98 -47.04
N GLN A 471 -83.28 18.72 -46.16
CA GLN A 471 -84.65 18.43 -45.74
C GLN A 471 -84.80 17.04 -45.08
N VAL A 472 -83.77 16.57 -44.39
CA VAL A 472 -83.86 15.34 -43.60
C VAL A 472 -84.92 15.55 -42.49
N PRO A 473 -85.89 14.62 -42.31
CA PRO A 473 -86.93 14.77 -41.30
C PRO A 473 -86.35 14.91 -39.89
N ASP A 474 -86.91 15.84 -39.11
CA ASP A 474 -86.39 16.24 -37.79
C ASP A 474 -86.33 15.10 -36.77
N ASN A 475 -87.14 14.04 -36.94
CA ASN A 475 -87.20 12.88 -36.04
C ASN A 475 -86.00 11.92 -36.20
N VAL A 476 -85.22 12.06 -37.28
CA VAL A 476 -84.03 11.24 -37.56
C VAL A 476 -82.73 12.02 -37.40
N LEU A 477 -82.80 13.33 -37.16
CA LEU A 477 -81.65 14.19 -36.94
C LEU A 477 -81.10 14.00 -35.52
N LEU A 478 -79.80 13.76 -35.40
CA LEU A 478 -79.08 13.70 -34.13
C LEU A 478 -78.64 15.12 -33.78
N LYS A 479 -79.19 15.73 -32.72
CA LYS A 479 -79.11 17.17 -32.47
C LYS A 479 -78.10 17.55 -31.39
N ASP A 480 -77.86 16.65 -30.45
CA ASP A 480 -76.91 16.84 -29.36
C ASP A 480 -76.06 15.59 -29.11
N LYS A 481 -75.14 15.69 -28.15
CA LYS A 481 -74.22 14.60 -27.82
C LYS A 481 -74.98 13.34 -27.34
N SER A 482 -76.10 13.49 -26.64
CA SER A 482 -76.90 12.38 -26.12
C SER A 482 -77.54 11.57 -27.26
N ASP A 483 -77.97 12.23 -28.32
CA ASP A 483 -78.50 11.57 -29.52
C ASP A 483 -77.42 10.74 -30.24
N ILE A 484 -76.18 11.25 -30.32
CA ILE A 484 -75.03 10.57 -30.93
C ILE A 484 -74.69 9.31 -30.14
N ASP A 485 -74.54 9.48 -28.83
CA ASP A 485 -74.17 8.41 -27.92
C ASP A 485 -75.22 7.30 -27.97
N SER A 486 -76.51 7.66 -28.03
CA SER A 486 -77.61 6.68 -28.18
C SER A 486 -77.60 5.98 -29.54
N TYR A 487 -77.33 6.70 -30.63
CA TYR A 487 -77.31 6.13 -31.99
C TYR A 487 -76.15 5.15 -32.22
N PHE A 488 -74.95 5.48 -31.73
CA PHE A 488 -73.76 4.63 -31.92
C PHE A 488 -73.56 3.57 -30.84
N MET A 489 -74.05 3.79 -29.61
CA MET A 489 -73.97 2.80 -28.53
C MET A 489 -75.24 1.96 -28.38
N GLY A 490 -76.20 2.06 -29.30
CA GLY A 490 -77.36 1.17 -29.39
C GLY A 490 -78.44 1.41 -28.33
N GLY A 491 -78.53 2.61 -27.76
CA GLY A 491 -79.58 2.99 -26.83
C GLY A 491 -80.92 3.21 -27.55
N SER A 492 -81.96 2.47 -27.15
CA SER A 492 -83.32 2.65 -27.67
C SER A 492 -83.84 4.06 -27.36
N LYS A 493 -84.24 4.80 -28.40
CA LYS A 493 -84.97 6.09 -28.28
C LYS A 493 -86.28 5.94 -27.52
#